data_AF-A0A942GM81-F1
#
_entry.id   AF-A0A942GM81-F1
#
_cell.length_a   1.000
_cell.length_b   1.000
_cell.length_c   1.000
_cell.angle_alpha   90.00
_cell.angle_beta   90.00
_cell.angle_gamma   90.00
#
_symmetry.space_group_name_H-M   'P 1'
#
loop_
_entity.id
_entity.type
_entity.pdbx_description
1 polymer ?
#
loop_
_entity_poly.entity_id
_entity_poly.type
_entity_poly.pdbx_seq_one_letter_code
_entity_poly.pdbx_strand_id
1 'polypeptide(L)'
;SALQGLTFAVGIAVLLTGVRMVLGEIIPAFRGIALKIVPGARPALDCPIVFDYAPTGVLIGFLSAFVVFMICLVIFGAIGWAVIVPPMIMLFFPGGAAGVFGNATGGVRGAILGGVILGLFLAFGQAITAPMLANSAPELAQLADPDWYIIIWIFKPLLSLILPLFS
;
A
#
# COMPACT_ATOMS: atom_id res chain seq x y z
N SER A 1 9.09 -22.12 8.62
CA SER A 1 10.04 -22.50 9.70
C SER A 1 10.99 -21.33 9.96
N ALA A 2 11.69 -21.26 11.10
CA ALA A 2 12.50 -20.11 11.52
C ALA A 2 13.43 -19.53 10.43
N LEU A 3 13.91 -20.37 9.51
CA LEU A 3 14.68 -19.97 8.33
C LEU A 3 13.93 -18.96 7.43
N GLN A 4 12.63 -19.14 7.17
CA GLN A 4 11.83 -18.21 6.35
C GLN A 4 11.68 -16.83 7.02
N GLY A 5 11.53 -16.80 8.34
CA GLY A 5 11.50 -15.54 9.10
C GLY A 5 12.85 -14.82 9.04
N LEU A 6 13.94 -15.58 9.10
CA LEU A 6 15.29 -15.03 8.93
C LEU A 6 15.51 -14.52 7.49
N THR A 7 15.06 -15.25 6.47
CA THR A 7 15.10 -14.79 5.07
C THR A 7 14.32 -13.49 4.87
N PHE A 8 13.13 -13.36 5.48
CA PHE A 8 12.37 -12.12 5.45
C PHE A 8 13.13 -10.97 6.13
N ALA A 9 13.67 -11.20 7.33
CA ALA A 9 14.47 -10.18 8.04
C ALA A 9 15.71 -9.74 7.25
N VAL A 10 16.43 -10.68 6.62
CA VAL A 10 17.54 -10.37 5.71
C VAL A 10 17.06 -9.57 4.50
N GLY A 11 15.92 -9.94 3.91
CA GLY A 11 15.31 -9.19 2.80
C GLY A 11 15.00 -7.74 3.17
N ILE A 12 14.47 -7.49 4.38
CA ILE A 12 14.24 -6.13 4.90
C ILE A 12 15.55 -5.38 5.07
N ALA A 13 16.58 -6.01 5.66
CA ALA A 13 17.88 -5.37 5.83
C ALA A 13 18.51 -4.97 4.48
N VAL A 14 18.43 -5.84 3.47
CA VAL A 14 18.89 -5.55 2.10
C VAL A 14 18.07 -4.40 1.50
N LEU A 15 16.75 -4.42 1.64
CA LEU A 15 15.86 -3.37 1.15
C LEU A 15 16.21 -2.01 1.76
N LEU A 16 16.34 -1.92 3.09
CA LEU A 16 16.68 -0.67 3.77
C LEU A 16 18.07 -0.17 3.37
N THR A 17 19.05 -1.06 3.25
CA THR A 17 20.41 -0.69 2.80
C THR A 17 20.40 -0.17 1.36
N GLY A 18 19.67 -0.83 0.46
CA GLY A 18 19.53 -0.41 -0.93
C GLY A 18 18.82 0.93 -1.08
N VAL A 19 17.71 1.14 -0.35
CA VAL A 19 16.96 2.39 -0.36
C VAL A 19 17.85 3.55 0.08
N ARG A 20 18.57 3.44 1.21
CA ARG A 20 19.49 4.49 1.68
C ARG A 20 20.56 4.85 0.65
N MET A 21 21.13 3.85 0.00
CA MET A 21 22.17 4.05 -1.02
C MET A 21 21.62 4.82 -2.22
N VAL A 22 20.48 4.39 -2.76
CA VAL A 22 19.84 5.03 -3.92
C VAL A 22 19.42 6.47 -3.59
N LEU A 23 18.87 6.70 -2.40
CA LEU A 23 18.48 8.04 -1.96
C LEU A 23 19.68 9.00 -1.83
N GLY A 24 20.84 8.48 -1.41
CA GLY A 24 22.09 9.23 -1.30
C GLY A 24 22.51 9.89 -2.62
N GLU A 25 22.22 9.25 -3.75
CA GLU A 25 22.54 9.76 -5.09
C GLU A 25 21.36 10.52 -5.72
N ILE A 26 20.14 9.99 -5.58
CA ILE A 26 18.95 10.53 -6.25
C ILE A 26 18.51 11.88 -5.65
N ILE A 27 18.56 12.08 -4.34
CA ILE A 27 18.11 13.33 -3.71
C ILE A 27 19.00 14.52 -4.14
N PRO A 28 20.34 14.43 -4.10
CA PRO A 28 21.20 15.49 -4.63
C PRO A 28 21.01 15.73 -6.14
N ALA A 29 20.87 14.67 -6.93
CA ALA A 29 20.65 14.78 -8.37
C ALA A 29 19.34 15.54 -8.70
N PHE A 30 18.24 15.20 -8.05
CA PHE A 30 16.97 15.93 -8.23
C PHE A 30 17.05 17.37 -7.73
N ARG A 31 17.74 17.63 -6.62
CA ARG A 31 17.96 19.02 -6.16
C ARG A 31 18.75 19.84 -7.20
N GLY A 32 19.77 19.27 -7.82
CA GLY A 32 20.55 19.93 -8.87
C GLY A 32 19.70 20.36 -10.08
N ILE A 33 18.79 19.49 -10.52
CA ILE A 33 17.86 19.79 -11.63
C ILE A 33 16.75 20.75 -11.18
N ALA A 34 16.14 20.51 -10.02
CA ALA A 34 15.05 21.31 -9.49
C ALA A 34 15.47 22.77 -9.29
N LEU A 35 16.67 23.05 -8.77
CA LEU A 35 17.18 24.41 -8.60
C LEU A 35 17.29 25.19 -9.92
N LYS A 36 17.42 24.49 -11.06
CA LYS A 36 17.56 25.11 -12.38
C LYS A 36 16.24 25.21 -13.16
N ILE A 37 15.34 24.25 -13.00
CA ILE A 37 14.09 24.16 -13.79
C ILE A 37 12.85 24.58 -12.98
N VAL A 38 12.70 24.07 -11.76
CA VAL A 38 11.52 24.33 -10.91
C VAL A 38 11.98 24.60 -9.47
N PRO A 39 12.37 25.85 -9.14
CA PRO A 39 12.85 26.21 -7.82
C PRO A 39 11.82 25.87 -6.74
N GLY A 40 12.24 25.15 -5.70
CA GLY A 40 11.35 24.76 -4.59
C GLY A 40 10.55 23.47 -4.80
N ALA A 41 10.71 22.77 -5.95
CA ALA A 41 10.11 21.46 -6.14
C ALA A 41 10.60 20.45 -5.09
N ARG A 42 9.68 19.66 -4.54
CA ARG A 42 9.98 18.55 -3.62
C ARG A 42 9.83 17.23 -4.38
N PRO A 43 10.88 16.39 -4.46
CA PRO A 43 10.79 15.12 -5.17
C PRO A 43 9.84 14.17 -4.44
N ALA A 44 8.86 13.63 -5.16
CA ALA A 44 8.03 12.52 -4.70
C ALA A 44 8.79 11.21 -4.97
N LEU A 45 9.13 10.49 -3.92
CA LEU A 45 9.88 9.24 -3.96
C LEU A 45 9.01 8.12 -3.39
N ASP A 46 9.39 6.87 -3.67
CA ASP A 46 8.62 5.70 -3.28
C ASP A 46 8.52 5.54 -1.75
N CYS A 47 7.45 4.91 -1.28
CA CYS A 47 7.12 4.76 0.13
C CYS A 47 8.23 4.16 1.02
N PRO A 48 9.18 3.31 0.54
CA PRO A 48 10.27 2.84 1.39
C PRO A 48 11.19 3.94 1.90
N ILE A 49 11.15 5.14 1.31
CA ILE A 49 11.89 6.30 1.80
C ILE A 49 11.61 6.61 3.27
N VAL A 50 10.42 6.27 3.77
CA VAL A 50 10.07 6.52 5.17
C VAL A 50 10.40 5.36 6.10
N PHE A 51 10.79 4.19 5.58
CA PHE A 51 10.92 2.96 6.38
C PHE A 51 12.09 3.05 7.37
N ASP A 52 13.12 3.80 7.03
CA ASP A 52 14.28 4.03 7.88
C ASP A 52 14.00 4.86 9.12
N TYR A 53 12.92 5.66 9.13
CA TYR A 53 12.56 6.47 10.30
C TYR A 53 11.94 5.62 11.41
N ALA A 54 11.24 4.53 11.06
CA ALA A 54 10.67 3.61 12.05
C ALA A 54 10.60 2.16 11.54
N PRO A 55 11.74 1.45 11.42
CA PRO A 55 11.78 0.09 10.88
C PRO A 55 10.89 -0.92 11.63
N THR A 56 10.80 -0.78 12.95
CA THR A 56 9.89 -1.60 13.77
C THR A 56 8.42 -1.24 13.52
N GLY A 57 8.13 0.04 13.26
CA GLY A 57 6.80 0.53 12.89
C GLY A 57 6.32 -0.03 11.56
N VAL A 58 7.22 -0.18 10.58
CA VAL A 58 6.95 -0.85 9.29
C VAL A 58 6.42 -2.26 9.51
N LEU A 59 7.14 -3.05 10.32
CA LEU A 59 6.77 -4.45 10.60
C LEU A 59 5.44 -4.55 11.36
N ILE A 60 5.21 -3.69 12.35
CA ILE A 60 3.97 -3.66 13.11
C ILE A 60 2.78 -3.27 12.21
N GLY A 61 2.94 -2.26 11.36
CA GLY A 61 1.93 -1.84 10.39
C GLY A 61 1.58 -2.94 9.40
N PHE A 62 2.60 -3.57 8.79
CA PHE A 62 2.41 -4.71 7.90
C PHE A 62 1.67 -5.88 8.58
N LEU A 63 2.13 -6.31 9.76
CA LEU A 63 1.54 -7.46 10.46
C LEU A 63 0.09 -7.19 10.88
N SER A 64 -0.20 -5.99 11.37
CA SER A 64 -1.56 -5.61 11.73
C SER A 64 -2.48 -5.54 10.51
N ALA A 65 -2.02 -4.97 9.39
CA ALA A 65 -2.75 -4.97 8.12
C ALA A 65 -3.02 -6.39 7.62
N PHE A 66 -2.00 -7.26 7.64
CA PHE A 66 -2.11 -8.65 7.21
C PHE A 66 -3.12 -9.44 8.05
N VAL A 67 -3.03 -9.35 9.38
CA VAL A 67 -3.96 -10.06 10.28
C VAL A 67 -5.40 -9.62 10.04
N VAL A 68 -5.64 -8.32 9.93
CA VAL A 68 -6.98 -7.78 9.67
C VAL A 68 -7.52 -8.21 8.31
N PHE A 69 -6.68 -8.16 7.27
CA PHE A 69 -7.07 -8.64 5.95
C PHE A 69 -7.46 -10.13 5.98
N MET A 70 -6.68 -10.96 6.69
CA MET A 70 -6.99 -12.39 6.84
C MET A 70 -8.30 -12.64 7.59
N ILE A 71 -8.59 -11.85 8.64
CA ILE A 71 -9.87 -11.91 9.34
C ILE A 71 -11.02 -11.58 8.38
N CYS A 72 -10.89 -10.49 7.61
CA CYS A 72 -11.88 -10.12 6.61
C CYS A 72 -12.07 -11.20 5.54
N LEU A 73 -10.99 -11.81 5.04
CA LEU A 73 -11.05 -12.92 4.08
C LEU A 73 -11.91 -14.07 4.61
N VAL A 74 -11.67 -14.49 5.86
CA VAL A 74 -12.46 -15.58 6.48
C VAL A 74 -13.92 -15.17 6.64
N ILE A 75 -14.19 -13.95 7.10
CA ILE A 75 -15.56 -13.45 7.27
C ILE A 75 -16.29 -13.40 5.92
N PHE A 76 -15.66 -12.82 4.88
CA PHE A 76 -16.24 -12.67 3.55
C PHE A 76 -16.50 -14.02 2.91
N GLY A 77 -15.60 -14.98 3.08
CA GLY A 77 -15.79 -16.36 2.63
C GLY A 77 -16.93 -17.07 3.37
N ALA A 78 -17.02 -16.91 4.69
CA ALA A 78 -18.04 -17.55 5.52
C ALA A 78 -19.47 -17.05 5.21
N ILE A 79 -19.61 -15.76 4.88
CA ILE A 79 -20.91 -15.17 4.48
C ILE A 79 -21.20 -15.32 2.98
N GLY A 80 -20.28 -15.90 2.20
CA GLY A 80 -20.42 -16.08 0.75
C GLY A 80 -20.34 -14.78 -0.05
N TRP A 81 -19.74 -13.71 0.50
CA TRP A 81 -19.69 -12.41 -0.16
C TRP A 81 -18.57 -12.32 -1.20
N ALA A 82 -17.33 -12.58 -0.79
CA ALA A 82 -16.17 -12.46 -1.66
C ALA A 82 -15.05 -13.42 -1.26
N VAL A 83 -14.37 -13.99 -2.26
CA VAL A 83 -13.13 -14.73 -2.07
C VAL A 83 -11.99 -13.85 -2.58
N ILE A 84 -11.25 -13.27 -1.64
CA ILE A 84 -10.15 -12.34 -1.93
C ILE A 84 -8.80 -13.02 -1.66
N VAL A 85 -7.81 -12.73 -2.51
CA VAL A 85 -6.43 -13.22 -2.36
C VAL A 85 -5.59 -12.11 -1.73
N PRO A 86 -4.81 -12.37 -0.67
CA PRO A 86 -4.00 -11.36 0.00
C PRO A 86 -2.95 -10.72 -0.93
N PRO A 87 -3.00 -9.39 -1.17
CA PRO A 87 -2.01 -8.70 -1.97
C PRO A 87 -0.79 -8.34 -1.11
N MET A 88 0.20 -9.24 -1.05
CA MET A 88 1.34 -9.12 -0.12
C MET A 88 2.14 -7.82 -0.28
N ILE A 89 2.29 -7.32 -1.52
CA ILE A 89 2.98 -6.05 -1.79
C ILE A 89 2.18 -4.89 -1.17
N MET A 90 0.87 -4.84 -1.36
CA MET A 90 0.03 -3.75 -0.84
C MET A 90 -0.16 -3.80 0.67
N LEU A 91 -0.16 -5.00 1.25
CA LEU A 91 -0.17 -5.19 2.70
C LEU A 91 1.16 -4.74 3.32
N PHE A 92 2.29 -4.98 2.66
CA PHE A 92 3.60 -4.66 3.20
C PHE A 92 4.00 -3.19 2.98
N PHE A 93 3.92 -2.68 1.75
CA PHE A 93 4.47 -1.36 1.41
C PHE A 93 3.58 -0.21 1.94
N PRO A 94 2.33 -0.04 1.46
CA PRO A 94 1.37 0.88 2.08
C PRO A 94 1.14 0.61 3.57
N GLY A 95 1.12 -0.66 4.02
CA GLY A 95 0.89 -1.01 5.44
C GLY A 95 2.06 -0.64 6.33
N GLY A 96 3.27 -0.84 5.83
CA GLY A 96 4.49 -0.38 6.45
C GLY A 96 4.56 1.14 6.53
N ALA A 97 4.22 1.84 5.45
CA ALA A 97 4.17 3.30 5.45
C ALA A 97 3.13 3.85 6.43
N ALA A 98 1.90 3.30 6.44
CA ALA A 98 0.87 3.63 7.40
C ALA A 98 1.32 3.36 8.85
N GLY A 99 2.05 2.26 9.06
CA GLY A 99 2.67 1.92 10.34
C GLY A 99 3.72 2.95 10.78
N VAL A 100 4.57 3.44 9.88
CA VAL A 100 5.57 4.48 10.17
C VAL A 100 4.89 5.80 10.56
N PHE A 101 3.92 6.27 9.78
CA PHE A 101 3.20 7.51 10.08
C PHE A 101 2.34 7.39 11.34
N GLY A 102 1.72 6.23 11.56
CA GLY A 102 1.02 5.90 12.80
C GLY A 102 1.97 5.89 13.99
N ASN A 103 3.18 5.34 13.83
CA ASN A 103 4.19 5.35 14.88
C ASN A 103 4.64 6.77 15.25
N ALA A 104 4.80 7.64 14.25
CA ALA A 104 5.20 9.03 14.47
C ALA A 104 4.15 9.83 15.27
N THR A 105 2.87 9.51 15.14
CA THR A 105 1.76 10.26 15.79
C THR A 105 1.28 9.63 17.10
N GLY A 106 1.31 8.30 17.22
CA GLY A 106 0.74 7.56 18.35
C GLY A 106 1.59 6.40 18.87
N GLY A 107 2.87 6.34 18.51
CA GLY A 107 3.78 5.25 18.86
C GLY A 107 3.27 3.89 18.39
N VAL A 108 3.55 2.83 19.14
CA VAL A 108 3.18 1.45 18.79
C VAL A 108 1.67 1.30 18.53
N ARG A 109 0.82 1.98 19.32
CA ARG A 109 -0.64 1.92 19.13
C ARG A 109 -1.05 2.58 17.82
N GLY A 110 -0.43 3.71 17.48
CA GLY A 110 -0.66 4.36 16.20
C GLY A 110 -0.19 3.50 15.02
N ALA A 111 0.95 2.81 15.14
CA ALA A 111 1.42 1.89 14.11
C ALA A 111 0.43 0.73 13.85
N ILE A 112 -0.12 0.16 14.92
CA ILE A 112 -1.16 -0.88 14.83
C ILE A 112 -2.42 -0.32 14.16
N LEU A 113 -2.92 0.84 14.61
CA LEU A 113 -4.12 1.45 14.04
C LEU A 113 -3.94 1.78 12.55
N GLY A 114 -2.77 2.30 12.16
CA GLY A 114 -2.44 2.57 10.75
C GLY A 114 -2.53 1.31 9.89
N GLY A 115 -1.94 0.21 10.35
CA GLY A 115 -2.05 -1.08 9.65
C GLY A 115 -3.47 -1.64 9.64
N VAL A 116 -4.22 -1.57 10.75
CA VAL A 116 -5.62 -2.02 10.82
C VAL A 116 -6.49 -1.28 9.80
N ILE A 117 -6.41 0.05 9.77
CA ILE A 117 -7.20 0.87 8.83
C ILE A 117 -6.89 0.48 7.39
N LEU A 118 -5.60 0.32 7.06
CA LEU A 118 -5.21 -0.07 5.72
C LEU A 118 -5.64 -1.51 5.38
N GLY A 119 -5.48 -2.47 6.30
CA GLY A 119 -5.89 -3.85 6.10
C GLY A 119 -7.40 -4.00 5.85
N LEU A 120 -8.22 -3.25 6.60
CA LEU A 120 -9.66 -3.14 6.32
C LEU A 120 -9.89 -2.53 4.94
N PHE A 121 -9.24 -1.41 4.64
CA PHE A 121 -9.43 -0.73 3.36
C PHE A 121 -9.09 -1.64 2.18
N LEU A 122 -7.98 -2.39 2.25
CA LEU A 122 -7.59 -3.32 1.19
C LEU A 122 -8.58 -4.48 1.05
N ALA A 123 -9.06 -5.04 2.17
CA ALA A 123 -10.00 -6.16 2.12
C ALA A 123 -11.35 -5.75 1.49
N PHE A 124 -11.96 -4.69 2.00
CA PHE A 124 -13.21 -4.14 1.44
C PHE A 124 -12.98 -3.59 0.03
N GLY A 125 -11.86 -2.90 -0.17
CA GLY A 125 -11.33 -2.38 -1.43
C GLY A 125 -11.40 -3.43 -2.54
N GLN A 126 -10.71 -4.54 -2.33
CA GLN A 126 -10.64 -5.65 -3.26
C GLN A 126 -12.01 -6.31 -3.48
N ALA A 127 -12.77 -6.56 -2.41
CA ALA A 127 -14.08 -7.20 -2.48
C ALA A 127 -15.10 -6.40 -3.31
N ILE A 128 -15.08 -5.07 -3.20
CA ILE A 128 -15.97 -4.16 -3.93
C ILE A 128 -15.47 -3.95 -5.37
N THR A 129 -14.16 -3.79 -5.55
CA THR A 129 -13.58 -3.41 -6.85
C THR A 129 -13.50 -4.57 -7.84
N ALA A 130 -13.28 -5.80 -7.35
CA ALA A 130 -13.22 -6.99 -8.20
C ALA A 130 -14.46 -7.17 -9.10
N PRO A 131 -15.70 -7.13 -8.59
CA PRO A 131 -16.88 -7.24 -9.46
C PRO A 131 -17.04 -6.03 -10.39
N MET A 132 -16.62 -4.83 -9.97
CA MET A 132 -16.65 -3.66 -10.85
C MET A 132 -15.74 -3.84 -12.07
N LEU A 133 -14.60 -4.52 -11.93
CA LEU A 133 -13.65 -4.73 -13.01
C LEU A 133 -13.81 -6.05 -13.79
N ALA A 134 -14.78 -6.90 -13.41
CA ALA A 134 -14.97 -8.25 -13.96
C ALA A 134 -14.93 -8.35 -15.49
N ASN A 135 -15.54 -7.39 -16.20
CA ASN A 135 -15.63 -7.40 -17.68
C ASN A 135 -14.48 -6.65 -18.38
N SER A 136 -13.42 -6.29 -17.65
CA SER A 136 -12.34 -5.43 -18.18
C SER A 136 -10.96 -5.94 -17.79
N ALA A 137 -10.56 -5.74 -16.53
CA ALA A 137 -9.27 -6.16 -16.02
C ALA A 137 -9.41 -6.51 -14.52
N PRO A 138 -10.04 -7.66 -14.19
CA PRO A 138 -10.32 -8.05 -12.81
C PRO A 138 -9.06 -8.22 -11.95
N GLU A 139 -7.92 -8.54 -12.57
CA GLU A 139 -6.63 -8.72 -11.90
C GLU A 139 -6.15 -7.42 -11.22
N LEU A 140 -6.50 -6.26 -11.78
CA LEU A 140 -6.10 -4.97 -11.22
C LEU A 140 -6.72 -4.69 -9.85
N ALA A 141 -7.86 -5.32 -9.52
CA ALA A 141 -8.45 -5.20 -8.19
C ALA A 141 -7.55 -5.81 -7.10
N GLN A 142 -6.66 -6.75 -7.45
CA GLN A 142 -5.71 -7.38 -6.53
C GLN A 142 -4.39 -6.61 -6.42
N LEU A 143 -4.07 -5.80 -7.43
CA LEU A 143 -2.83 -5.01 -7.46
C LEU A 143 -3.02 -3.59 -6.95
N ALA A 144 -4.26 -3.15 -6.80
CA ALA A 144 -4.60 -1.81 -6.36
C ALA A 144 -4.38 -1.60 -4.86
N ASP A 145 -3.91 -0.40 -4.54
CA ASP A 145 -3.85 0.19 -3.21
C ASP A 145 -5.04 1.14 -2.97
N PRO A 146 -5.22 1.67 -1.75
CA PRO A 146 -6.43 2.40 -1.37
C PRO A 146 -6.84 3.55 -2.29
N ASP A 147 -5.88 4.32 -2.79
CA ASP A 147 -6.11 5.42 -3.72
C ASP A 147 -6.62 4.94 -5.08
N TRP A 148 -6.08 3.85 -5.62
CA TRP A 148 -6.60 3.22 -6.84
C TRP A 148 -8.04 2.74 -6.69
N TYR A 149 -8.40 2.12 -5.55
CA TYR A 149 -9.79 1.75 -5.29
C TYR A 149 -10.71 2.97 -5.30
N ILE A 150 -10.32 4.07 -4.64
CA ILE A 150 -11.09 5.32 -4.64
C ILE A 150 -11.26 5.85 -6.06
N ILE A 151 -10.18 5.89 -6.85
CA ILE A 151 -10.22 6.34 -8.24
C ILE A 151 -11.21 5.48 -9.04
N ILE A 152 -11.14 4.16 -8.92
CA ILE A 152 -12.02 3.24 -9.66
C ILE A 152 -13.48 3.42 -9.23
N TRP A 153 -13.74 3.58 -7.94
CA TRP A 153 -15.10 3.77 -7.39
C TRP A 153 -15.74 5.08 -7.87
N ILE A 154 -14.95 6.11 -8.16
CA ILE A 154 -15.45 7.39 -8.67
C ILE A 154 -15.55 7.37 -10.20
N PHE A 155 -14.48 6.98 -10.89
CA PHE A 155 -14.39 7.11 -12.34
C PHE A 155 -15.22 6.08 -13.09
N LYS A 156 -15.34 4.85 -12.59
CA LYS A 156 -16.06 3.81 -13.33
C LYS A 156 -17.57 4.09 -13.45
N PRO A 157 -18.27 4.50 -12.38
CA PRO A 157 -19.66 4.94 -12.51
C PRO A 157 -19.80 6.19 -13.39
N LEU A 158 -18.93 7.18 -13.24
CA LEU A 158 -18.96 8.40 -14.05
C LEU A 158 -18.80 8.08 -15.55
N LEU A 159 -17.85 7.22 -15.90
CA LEU A 159 -17.62 6.81 -17.28
C LEU A 159 -18.82 6.04 -17.84
N SER A 160 -19.49 5.21 -17.03
CA SER A 160 -20.69 4.49 -17.45
C SER A 160 -21.87 5.41 -17.79
N LEU A 161 -21.93 6.62 -17.23
CA LEU A 161 -22.92 7.64 -17.56
C LEU A 161 -22.58 8.39 -18.85
N ILE A 162 -21.29 8.53 -19.15
CA ILE A 162 -20.80 9.35 -20.27
C ILE A 162 -20.68 8.54 -21.56
N LEU A 163 -20.22 7.28 -21.49
CA LEU A 163 -20.00 6.44 -22.67
C LEU A 163 -21.25 6.27 -23.56
N PRO A 164 -22.49 6.13 -23.02
CA PRO A 164 -23.70 6.06 -23.83
C PRO A 164 -24.02 7.34 -24.61
N LEU A 165 -23.40 8.48 -24.28
CA LEU A 165 -23.59 9.74 -25.02
C LEU A 165 -22.76 9.79 -26.32
N PHE A 166 -21.79 8.89 -26.46
CA PHE A 166 -20.88 8.80 -27.61
C PHE A 166 -21.16 7.58 -28.51
N SER A 167 -22.16 6.77 -28.15
CA SER A 167 -22.65 5.61 -28.92
C SER A 167 -24.02 5.90 -29.51
#